data_AF-A0A938SYU8-F1
#
_entry.id   AF-A0A938SYU8-F1
#
_cell.length_a   1.000
_cell.length_b   1.000
_cell.length_c   1.000
_cell.angle_alpha   90.00
_cell.angle_beta   90.00
_cell.angle_gamma   90.00
#
_symmetry.space_group_name_H-M   'P 1'
#
loop_
_entity.id
_entity.type
_entity.pdbx_description
1 polymer ?
#
loop_
_entity_poly.entity_id
_entity_poly.type
_entity_poly.pdbx_seq_one_letter_code
_entity_poly.pdbx_strand_id
1 'polypeptide(L)'
;MGLALQEHTAVTLAYRKEKLFRIKRRNEERFQPLLAEGRLRAAFNAEVLAIEPGAVQLRVGGKEERLANDHVFVFAGGEPPFPLLKAMGLRFGR
;
A
#
# COMPACT_ATOMS: atom_id res chain seq x y z
N MET A 1 0.67 10.29 -0.53
CA MET A 1 1.59 11.42 -0.82
C MET A 1 1.74 12.40 0.32
N GLY A 2 0.70 12.75 1.08
CA GLY A 2 0.81 13.69 2.20
C GLY A 2 1.92 13.35 3.22
N LEU A 3 2.05 12.07 3.60
CA LEU A 3 3.10 11.60 4.52
C LEU A 3 4.52 11.87 3.99
N ALA A 4 4.78 11.58 2.72
CA ALA A 4 6.11 11.77 2.12
C ALA A 4 6.49 13.26 1.99
N LEU A 5 5.54 14.18 2.16
CA LEU A 5 5.79 15.62 2.19
C LEU A 5 6.15 16.16 3.57
N GLN A 6 5.96 15.37 4.63
CA GLN A 6 6.29 15.80 5.99
C GLN A 6 7.82 15.75 6.20
N GLU A 7 8.31 16.65 7.04
CA GLU A 7 9.71 16.62 7.47
C GLU A 7 9.96 15.41 8.36
N HIS A 8 11.20 14.92 8.35
CA HIS A 8 11.65 13.79 9.18
C HIS A 8 10.80 12.51 9.06
N THR A 9 10.10 12.34 7.94
CA THR A 9 9.23 11.16 7.69
C THR A 9 9.78 10.35 6.53
N ALA A 10 10.18 9.10 6.80
CA ALA A 10 10.52 8.12 5.77
C ALA A 10 9.26 7.33 5.40
N VAL A 11 8.95 7.25 4.10
CA VAL A 11 7.77 6.53 3.63
C VAL A 11 8.17 5.41 2.68
N THR A 12 7.71 4.19 2.98
CA THR A 12 7.74 3.07 2.04
C THR A 12 6.31 2.71 1.61
N LEU A 13 6.07 2.67 0.31
CA LEU A 13 4.86 2.10 -0.28
C LEU A 13 5.13 0.65 -0.69
N ALA A 14 4.59 -0.31 0.07
CA ALA A 14 4.53 -1.70 -0.34
C ALA A 14 3.27 -1.93 -1.19
N TYR A 15 3.45 -2.43 -2.42
CA TYR A 15 2.34 -2.69 -3.33
C TYR A 15 2.53 -4.00 -4.09
N ARG A 16 1.50 -4.85 -4.07
CA ARG A 16 1.56 -6.22 -4.60
C ARG A 16 1.71 -6.35 -6.12
N LYS A 17 1.40 -5.29 -6.88
CA LYS A 17 1.51 -5.30 -8.35
C LYS A 17 2.80 -4.63 -8.80
N GLU A 18 3.14 -4.83 -10.07
CA GLU A 18 4.30 -4.21 -10.73
C GLU A 18 4.23 -2.69 -10.85
N LYS A 19 3.02 -2.11 -10.87
CA LYS A 19 2.78 -0.67 -11.05
C LYS A 19 1.47 -0.27 -10.41
N LEU A 20 1.36 1.01 -10.04
CA LEU A 20 0.12 1.57 -9.52
C LEU A 20 -1.01 1.46 -10.55
N PHE A 21 -2.20 1.12 -10.07
CA PHE A 21 -3.38 0.94 -10.90
C PHE A 21 -4.44 1.97 -10.49
N ARG A 22 -5.07 2.63 -11.48
CA ARG A 22 -6.09 3.67 -11.26
C ARG A 22 -5.62 4.84 -10.37
N ILE A 23 -4.32 5.16 -10.41
CA ILE A 23 -3.83 6.39 -9.79
C ILE A 23 -4.40 7.60 -10.54
N LYS A 24 -4.84 8.63 -9.79
CA LYS A 24 -5.27 9.90 -10.40
C LYS A 24 -4.04 10.58 -11.01
N ARG A 25 -4.19 11.15 -12.21
CA ARG A 25 -3.12 11.87 -12.94
C ARG A 25 -2.32 12.84 -12.06
N ARG A 26 -2.99 13.67 -11.27
CA ARG A 26 -2.33 14.62 -10.34
C ARG A 26 -1.41 13.95 -9.32
N ASN A 27 -1.74 12.74 -8.87
CA ASN A 27 -0.89 11.99 -7.94
C ASN A 27 0.27 11.33 -8.67
N GLU A 28 0.06 10.86 -9.90
CA GLU A 28 1.10 10.26 -10.74
C GLU A 28 2.20 11.28 -11.08
N GLU A 29 1.82 12.49 -11.48
CA GLU A 29 2.74 13.60 -11.77
C GLU A 29 3.62 13.96 -10.56
N ARG A 30 3.09 13.80 -9.34
CA ARG A 30 3.82 14.09 -8.09
C ARG A 30 4.56 12.88 -7.53
N PHE A 31 4.30 11.68 -8.05
CA PHE A 31 4.87 10.43 -7.52
C PHE A 31 6.35 10.30 -7.91
N GLN A 32 6.67 10.51 -9.18
CA GLN A 32 8.03 10.34 -9.70
C GLN A 32 9.07 11.27 -9.06
N PRO A 33 8.79 12.58 -8.86
CA PRO A 33 9.73 13.46 -8.16
C PRO A 33 10.06 12.99 -6.75
N LEU A 34 9.07 12.51 -5.98
CA LEU A 34 9.31 12.01 -4.63
C LEU A 34 10.16 10.74 -4.59
N LEU A 35 10.05 9.88 -5.60
CA LEU A 35 10.93 8.72 -5.73
C LEU A 35 12.37 9.17 -6.01
N ALA A 36 12.54 10.10 -6.96
CA ALA A 36 13.85 10.62 -7.34
C ALA A 36 14.55 11.37 -6.19
N GLU A 37 13.80 12.12 -5.39
CA GLU A 37 14.28 12.82 -4.20
C GLU A 37 14.54 11.87 -3.00
N GLY A 38 14.20 10.58 -3.10
CA GLY A 38 14.34 9.61 -2.01
C GLY A 38 13.34 9.80 -0.86
N ARG A 39 12.38 10.71 -0.99
CA ARG A 39 11.33 10.97 0.02
C ARG A 39 10.28 9.87 0.10
N LEU A 40 10.19 9.06 -0.95
CA LEU A 40 9.32 7.90 -1.03
C LEU A 40 10.10 6.72 -1.60
N ARG A 41 10.06 5.59 -0.91
CA ARG A 41 10.45 4.29 -1.46
C ARG A 41 9.21 3.58 -1.98
N ALA A 42 9.22 3.07 -3.21
CA ALA A 42 8.16 2.20 -3.73
C ALA A 42 8.69 0.77 -3.91
N ALA A 43 8.13 -0.16 -3.14
CA ALA A 43 8.35 -1.59 -3.28
C ALA A 43 7.17 -2.20 -4.04
N PHE A 44 7.36 -2.41 -5.35
CA PHE A 44 6.40 -3.11 -6.21
C PHE A 44 6.64 -4.61 -6.18
N ASN A 45 5.62 -5.39 -6.59
CA ASN A 45 5.62 -6.85 -6.42
C ASN A 45 5.99 -7.26 -4.98
N ALA A 46 5.52 -6.46 -4.02
CA ALA A 46 5.82 -6.61 -2.61
C ALA A 46 4.66 -7.25 -1.86
N GLU A 47 4.97 -8.20 -1.00
CA GLU A 47 4.07 -8.86 -0.08
C GLU A 47 4.47 -8.52 1.35
N VAL A 48 3.52 -8.12 2.20
CA VAL A 48 3.76 -7.93 3.64
C VAL A 48 3.56 -9.27 4.32
N LEU A 49 4.62 -9.83 4.90
CA LEU A 49 4.58 -11.14 5.57
C LEU A 49 4.15 -11.02 7.03
N ALA A 50 4.66 -10.01 7.72
CA ALA A 50 4.35 -9.76 9.12
C ALA A 50 4.50 -8.26 9.45
N ILE A 51 3.67 -7.80 10.39
CA ILE A 51 3.79 -6.49 11.03
C ILE A 51 4.14 -6.75 12.49
N GLU A 52 5.32 -6.31 12.90
CA GLU A 52 5.90 -6.53 14.22
C GLU A 52 6.01 -5.20 14.98
N PRO A 53 6.20 -5.23 16.30
CA PRO A 53 6.61 -4.05 17.04
C PRO A 53 7.92 -3.48 16.46
N GLY A 54 7.84 -2.26 15.90
CA GLY A 54 8.99 -1.54 15.35
C GLY A 54 9.52 -2.05 14.00
N ALA A 55 8.87 -3.04 13.36
CA ALA A 55 9.33 -3.55 12.08
C ALA A 55 8.20 -4.13 11.20
N VAL A 56 8.46 -4.21 9.90
CA VAL A 56 7.64 -4.92 8.92
C VAL A 56 8.52 -5.89 8.15
N GLN A 57 8.06 -7.13 8.00
CA GLN A 57 8.68 -8.11 7.11
C GLN A 57 8.01 -8.03 5.74
N LEU A 58 8.81 -7.82 4.70
CA LEU A 58 8.36 -7.75 3.31
C LEU A 58 9.03 -8.83 2.49
N ARG A 59 8.32 -9.39 1.51
CA ARG A 59 8.91 -10.13 0.40
C ARG A 59 8.80 -9.29 -0.85
N VAL A 60 9.94 -8.97 -1.46
CA VAL A 60 10.02 -8.15 -2.68
C VAL A 60 10.82 -8.91 -3.72
N GLY A 61 10.19 -9.25 -4.86
CA GLY A 61 10.86 -10.02 -5.92
C GLY A 61 11.38 -11.38 -5.44
N GLY A 62 10.66 -12.03 -4.51
CA GLY A 62 11.05 -13.33 -3.94
C GLY A 62 12.08 -13.28 -2.81
N LYS A 63 12.63 -12.10 -2.48
CA LYS A 63 13.57 -11.92 -1.36
C LYS A 63 12.86 -11.32 -0.16
N GLU A 64 13.15 -11.85 1.02
CA GLU A 64 12.62 -11.31 2.27
C GLU A 64 13.54 -10.22 2.80
N GLU A 65 12.94 -9.12 3.26
CA GLU A 65 13.61 -8.01 3.90
C GLU A 65 12.85 -7.58 5.15
N ARG A 66 13.59 -7.12 6.17
CA ARG A 66 13.02 -6.55 7.39
C ARG A 66 13.26 -5.05 7.39
N LEU A 67 12.18 -4.29 7.48
CA LEU A 67 12.19 -2.83 7.47
C LEU A 67 11.84 -2.32 8.87
N ALA A 68 12.69 -1.50 9.47
CA ALA A 68 12.35 -0.76 10.69
C ALA A 68 11.20 0.20 10.40
N ASN A 69 10.18 0.20 11.25
CA ASN A 69 8.93 0.90 10.94
C ASN A 69 8.11 1.20 12.21
N ASP A 70 7.75 2.48 12.40
CA ASP A 70 6.96 2.93 13.55
C ASP A 70 5.44 2.76 13.36
N HIS A 71 4.95 3.00 12.14
CA HIS A 71 3.51 3.00 11.83
C HIS A 71 3.20 2.32 10.51
N VAL A 72 2.11 1.54 10.46
CA VAL A 72 1.62 0.90 9.24
C VAL A 72 0.22 1.40 8.90
N PHE A 73 0.05 1.88 7.67
CA PHE A 73 -1.25 2.30 7.15
C PHE A 73 -1.71 1.33 6.06
N VAL A 74 -2.79 0.58 6.33
CA VAL A 74 -3.30 -0.45 5.41
C VAL A 74 -4.37 0.14 4.49
N PHE A 75 -3.98 0.44 3.25
CA PHE A 75 -4.89 0.92 2.19
C PHE A 75 -5.28 -0.21 1.23
N ALA A 76 -5.76 -1.33 1.77
CA ALA A 76 -6.12 -2.53 0.99
C ALA A 76 -7.56 -2.54 0.43
N GLY A 77 -8.33 -1.47 0.69
CA GLY A 77 -9.76 -1.42 0.40
C GLY A 77 -10.59 -2.03 1.53
N GLY A 78 -11.88 -2.25 1.25
CA GLY A 78 -12.80 -2.89 2.17
C GLY A 78 -13.50 -4.06 1.49
N GLU A 79 -14.07 -4.95 2.30
CA GLU A 79 -14.90 -6.04 1.80
C GLU A 79 -16.29 -5.49 1.45
N PRO A 80 -16.84 -5.79 0.26
CA PRO A 80 -18.23 -5.48 -0.05
C PRO A 80 -19.17 -6.15 0.98
N PRO A 81 -20.26 -5.50 1.41
CA PRO A 81 -21.13 -6.01 2.47
C PRO A 81 -22.09 -7.10 1.97
N PHE A 82 -21.60 -8.06 1.17
CA PHE A 82 -22.43 -9.10 0.56
C PHE A 82 -23.23 -9.94 1.57
N PRO A 83 -22.72 -10.30 2.76
CA PRO A 83 -23.52 -11.01 3.75
C PRO A 83 -24.78 -10.25 4.18
N LEU A 84 -24.65 -8.95 4.46
CA LEU A 84 -25.77 -8.08 4.82
C LEU A 84 -26.78 -7.99 3.66
N LEU A 85 -26.29 -7.74 2.44
CA LEU A 85 -27.15 -7.63 1.26
C LEU A 85 -27.93 -8.92 1.00
N LYS A 86 -27.30 -10.09 1.18
CA LYS A 86 -27.98 -11.40 1.09
C LYS A 86 -29.05 -11.56 2.17
N ALA A 87 -28.79 -11.14 3.41
CA ALA A 87 -29.76 -11.17 4.50
C ALA A 87 -30.99 -10.29 4.23
N MET A 88 -30.81 -9.20 3.47
CA MET A 88 -31.91 -8.35 2.97
C MET A 88 -32.65 -8.92 1.75
N GLY A 89 -32.26 -10.12 1.28
CA GLY A 89 -32.89 -10.79 0.13
C GLY A 89 -32.34 -10.39 -1.24
N LEU A 90 -31.26 -9.60 -1.30
CA LEU A 90 -30.64 -9.22 -2.57
C LEU A 90 -29.89 -10.42 -3.17
N ARG A 91 -30.12 -10.66 -4.47
CA ARG A 91 -29.44 -11.69 -5.26
C ARG A 91 -28.43 -11.04 -6.21
N PHE A 92 -27.22 -11.58 -6.25
CA PHE A 92 -26.20 -11.18 -7.22
C PHE A 92 -26.37 -12.01 -8.49
N GLY A 93 -26.10 -11.41 -9.65
CA GLY A 93 -26.22 -12.09 -10.95
C GLY A 93 -25.35 -13.35 -11.04
N ARG A 94 -25.67 -14.22 -12.01
CA ARG A 94 -24.88 -15.41 -12.32
C ARG A 94 -23.52 -15.05 -12.90
#